data_AF-A0A9D9KWU6-F1
#
_entry.id   AF-A0A9D9KWU6-F1
#
_cell.length_a   1.000
_cell.length_b   1.000
_cell.length_c   1.000
_cell.angle_alpha   90.00
_cell.angle_beta   90.00
_cell.angle_gamma   90.00
#
_symmetry.space_group_name_H-M   'P 1'
#
loop_
_entity.id
_entity.type
_entity.pdbx_description
1 polymer ?
#
loop_
_entity_poly.entity_id
_entity_poly.type
_entity_poly.pdbx_seq_one_letter_code
_entity_poly.pdbx_strand_id
1 'polypeptide(L)'
;FGYITLKANSDSLIAGAGTEIKAHEFHYWESTDPGTSMTAVKPDGCTWDCCHTTANMYAGFPHLYFPAEISIAERFVKACKKRGI
;
A
#
# COMPACT_ATOMS: atom_id res chain seq x y z
N PHE A 1 -5.40 -11.78 -6.41
CA PHE A 1 -6.17 -12.70 -5.55
C PHE A 1 -5.30 -13.37 -4.49
N GLY A 2 -5.60 -13.17 -3.20
CA GLY A 2 -4.89 -13.78 -2.06
C GLY A 2 -4.27 -12.77 -1.10
N TYR A 3 -3.54 -13.29 -0.11
CA TYR A 3 -2.67 -12.50 0.76
C TYR A 3 -1.36 -12.15 0.05
N ILE A 4 -0.89 -10.94 0.27
CA ILE A 4 0.31 -10.38 -0.36
C ILE A 4 1.12 -9.57 0.64
N THR A 5 2.39 -9.35 0.31
CA THR A 5 3.21 -8.30 0.92
C THR A 5 3.39 -7.18 -0.09
N LEU A 6 3.02 -5.95 0.27
CA LEU A 6 3.30 -4.76 -0.52
C LEU A 6 4.64 -4.20 -0.11
N LYS A 7 5.51 -3.92 -1.07
CA LYS A 7 6.76 -3.19 -0.86
C LYS A 7 6.63 -1.80 -1.45
N ALA A 8 6.82 -0.78 -0.63
CA ALA A 8 6.77 0.61 -1.09
C ALA A 8 7.99 0.94 -1.97
N ASN A 9 7.77 1.48 -3.17
CA ASN A 9 8.84 1.88 -4.09
C ASN A 9 9.35 3.30 -3.79
N SER A 10 8.55 4.12 -3.12
CA SER A 10 8.89 5.48 -2.69
C SER A 10 8.19 5.87 -1.38
N ASP A 11 8.62 6.98 -0.80
CA ASP A 11 7.92 7.59 0.34
C ASP A 11 6.50 8.04 -0.06
N SER A 12 5.53 7.72 0.80
CA SER A 12 4.11 7.97 0.58
C SER A 12 3.37 8.30 1.88
N LEU A 13 2.05 8.53 1.75
CA LEU A 13 1.12 8.74 2.86
C LEU A 13 1.20 7.62 3.91
N ILE A 14 1.31 6.37 3.47
CA ILE A 14 1.14 5.19 4.34
C ILE A 14 2.46 4.45 4.62
N ALA A 15 3.51 4.67 3.83
CA ALA A 15 4.78 3.97 3.98
C ALA A 15 5.98 4.81 3.55
N GLY A 16 7.17 4.51 4.10
CA GLY A 16 8.44 4.97 3.55
C GLY A 16 8.94 4.03 2.46
N ALA A 17 9.87 4.47 1.62
CA ALA A 17 10.51 3.62 0.62
C ALA A 17 11.09 2.35 1.27
N GLY A 18 10.83 1.19 0.65
CA GLY A 18 11.27 -0.11 1.12
C GLY A 18 10.46 -0.73 2.26
N THR A 19 9.49 -0.01 2.86
CA THR A 19 8.60 -0.59 3.86
C THR A 19 7.77 -1.73 3.25
N GLU A 20 7.68 -2.85 3.98
CA GLU A 20 6.82 -3.97 3.65
C GLU A 20 5.52 -3.94 4.47
N ILE A 21 4.39 -4.16 3.81
CA ILE A 21 3.05 -4.09 4.41
C ILE A 21 2.30 -5.39 4.11
N LYS A 22 1.75 -6.03 5.15
CA LYS A 22 0.83 -7.16 4.95
C LYS A 22 -0.52 -6.66 4.45
N ALA A 23 -0.98 -7.23 3.35
CA ALA A 23 -2.23 -6.86 2.71
C ALA A 23 -2.93 -8.10 2.12
N HIS A 24 -4.14 -7.90 1.64
CA HIS A 24 -4.84 -8.90 0.84
C HIS A 24 -5.57 -8.24 -0.33
N GLU A 25 -5.70 -8.97 -1.43
CA GLU A 25 -6.42 -8.52 -2.59
C GLU A 25 -7.24 -9.67 -3.14
N PHE A 26 -8.57 -9.53 -3.16
CA PHE A 26 -9.50 -10.56 -3.67
C PHE A 26 -10.28 -10.10 -4.89
N HIS A 27 -9.79 -9.08 -5.58
CA HIS A 27 -10.36 -8.60 -6.83
C HIS A 27 -9.94 -9.51 -7.99
N TYR A 28 -10.89 -9.82 -8.87
CA TYR A 28 -10.62 -10.49 -10.15
C TYR A 28 -10.42 -9.50 -11.30
N TRP A 29 -10.90 -8.27 -11.12
CA TRP A 29 -10.75 -7.20 -12.09
C TRP A 29 -9.40 -6.50 -11.91
N GLU A 30 -8.79 -6.11 -13.02
CA GLU A 30 -7.52 -5.39 -13.07
C GLU A 30 -7.71 -4.03 -13.75
N SER A 31 -7.07 -3.01 -13.21
CA SER A 31 -7.10 -1.65 -13.78
C SER A 31 -6.24 -1.56 -15.04
N THR A 32 -6.68 -0.80 -16.03
CA THR A 32 -5.82 -0.44 -17.17
C THR A 32 -4.68 0.51 -16.78
N ASP A 33 -4.74 1.08 -15.57
CA ASP A 33 -3.65 1.81 -14.92
C ASP A 33 -3.54 1.36 -13.44
N PRO A 34 -2.75 0.31 -13.16
CA PRO A 34 -2.63 -0.24 -11.81
C PRO A 34 -1.73 0.60 -10.89
N GLY A 35 -0.96 1.54 -11.44
CA GLY A 35 0.06 2.30 -10.72
C GLY A 35 1.34 1.50 -10.48
N THR A 36 2.40 2.21 -10.07
CA THR A 36 3.75 1.64 -9.86
C THR A 36 4.38 2.07 -8.54
N SER A 37 3.57 2.61 -7.61
CA SER A 37 4.08 3.12 -6.33
C SER A 37 4.46 2.01 -5.35
N MET A 38 3.92 0.81 -5.53
CA MET A 38 4.19 -0.36 -4.68
C MET A 38 4.36 -1.61 -5.53
N THR A 39 5.24 -2.51 -5.07
CA THR A 39 5.37 -3.86 -5.63
C THR A 39 4.59 -4.83 -4.74
N ALA A 40 3.56 -5.49 -5.26
CA ALA A 40 2.90 -6.59 -4.58
C ALA A 40 3.70 -7.88 -4.77
N VAL A 41 3.81 -8.67 -3.71
CA VAL A 41 4.54 -9.95 -3.67
C VAL A 41 3.66 -11.04 -3.06
N LYS A 42 3.41 -12.10 -3.82
CA LYS A 42 2.76 -13.31 -3.31
C LYS A 42 3.77 -14.22 -2.58
N PRO A 43 3.29 -15.11 -1.69
CA PRO A 43 4.15 -16.11 -1.03
C PRO A 43 4.89 -17.05 -1.99
N ASP A 44 4.37 -17.27 -3.19
CA ASP A 44 4.99 -18.07 -4.26
C ASP A 44 6.06 -17.30 -5.06
N GLY A 45 6.31 -16.03 -4.72
CA GLY A 45 7.29 -15.17 -5.37
C GLY A 45 6.76 -14.40 -6.59
N CYS A 46 5.51 -14.59 -7.00
CA CYS A 46 4.92 -13.79 -8.07
C CYS A 46 4.78 -12.31 -7.64
N THR A 47 5.19 -11.39 -8.52
CA THR A 47 5.19 -9.96 -8.24
C THR A 47 4.54 -9.13 -9.34
N TRP A 48 3.94 -8.01 -8.97
CA TRP A 48 3.43 -7.00 -9.91
C TRP A 48 3.49 -5.61 -9.30
N ASP A 49 3.56 -4.60 -10.17
CA ASP A 49 3.41 -3.20 -9.78
C ASP A 49 1.94 -2.89 -9.52
N CYS A 50 1.69 -2.10 -8.48
CA CYS A 50 0.35 -1.70 -8.09
C CYS A 50 0.37 -0.40 -7.29
N CYS A 51 -0.85 0.09 -7.05
CA CYS A 51 -1.17 1.25 -6.26
C CYS A 51 -0.62 2.57 -6.81
N HIS A 52 -1.42 3.61 -6.64
CA HIS A 52 -1.04 5.01 -6.78
C HIS A 52 -0.92 5.61 -5.39
N THR A 53 0.25 6.16 -5.06
CA THR A 53 0.46 6.81 -3.77
C THR A 53 1.13 8.16 -3.93
N THR A 54 0.78 9.08 -3.04
CA THR A 54 1.41 10.40 -2.93
C THR A 54 1.62 10.70 -1.45
N ALA A 55 2.07 11.92 -1.13
CA ALA A 55 2.13 12.38 0.26
C ALA A 55 0.76 12.50 0.95
N ASN A 56 -0.36 12.46 0.21
CA ASN A 56 -1.73 12.65 0.72
C ASN A 56 -2.75 11.64 0.19
N MET A 57 -2.33 10.64 -0.59
CA MET A 57 -3.24 9.66 -1.18
C MET A 57 -2.62 8.26 -1.14
N TYR A 58 -3.49 7.28 -0.91
CA TYR A 58 -3.28 5.88 -1.23
C TYR A 58 -4.52 5.42 -2.03
N ALA A 59 -4.30 4.86 -3.22
CA ALA A 59 -5.35 4.30 -4.05
C ALA A 59 -4.85 3.00 -4.68
N GLY A 60 -5.54 1.89 -4.46
CA GLY A 60 -5.18 0.59 -4.99
C GLY A 60 -6.13 -0.50 -4.50
N PHE A 61 -6.10 -1.65 -5.16
CA PHE A 61 -6.91 -2.82 -4.79
C PHE A 61 -6.50 -3.55 -3.51
N PRO A 62 -5.21 -3.56 -3.11
CA PRO A 62 -4.81 -4.18 -1.86
C PRO A 62 -5.47 -3.52 -0.64
N HIS A 63 -6.17 -4.33 0.15
CA HIS A 63 -6.75 -3.93 1.41
C HIS A 63 -5.70 -3.98 2.52
N LEU A 64 -5.60 -2.88 3.25
CA LEU A 64 -4.68 -2.72 4.37
C LEU A 64 -5.41 -3.02 5.68
N TYR A 65 -4.78 -3.80 6.55
CA TYR A 65 -5.26 -4.01 7.91
C TYR A 65 -4.31 -3.31 8.88
N PHE A 66 -4.68 -2.10 9.34
CA PHE A 66 -3.84 -1.28 10.20
C PHE A 66 -3.30 -1.99 11.45
N PRO A 67 -4.06 -2.85 12.15
CA PRO A 67 -3.51 -3.57 13.29
C PRO A 67 -2.43 -4.61 12.94
N ALA A 68 -2.23 -4.97 11.66
CA ALA A 68 -1.08 -5.80 11.27
C ALA A 68 0.25 -5.04 11.38
N GLU A 69 0.23 -3.71 11.28
CA GLU A 69 1.40 -2.84 11.42
C GLU A 69 0.95 -1.43 11.82
N ILE A 70 0.95 -1.17 13.13
CA ILE A 70 0.39 0.06 13.72
C ILE A 70 1.14 1.31 13.25
N SER A 71 2.43 1.21 12.90
CA SER A 71 3.20 2.36 12.42
C SER A 71 2.63 2.98 11.14
N ILE A 72 1.92 2.20 10.31
CA ILE A 72 1.22 2.69 9.12
C ILE A 72 0.06 3.61 9.52
N ALA A 73 -0.72 3.20 10.51
CA ALA A 73 -1.83 4.00 11.03
C ALA A 73 -1.33 5.29 11.68
N GLU A 74 -0.26 5.21 12.47
CA GLU A 74 0.39 6.38 13.07
C GLU A 74 0.90 7.36 12.01
N ARG A 75 1.53 6.85 10.95
CA ARG A 75 2.00 7.66 9.82
C ARG A 75 0.85 8.36 9.12
N PHE A 76 -0.23 7.63 8.81
CA PHE A 76 -1.44 8.20 8.21
C PHE A 76 -2.03 9.31 9.08
N VAL A 77 -2.24 9.05 10.38
CA VAL A 77 -2.78 10.05 11.33
C VAL A 77 -1.85 11.27 11.44
N LYS A 78 -0.53 11.08 11.48
CA LYS A 78 0.43 12.19 11.48
C LYS A 78 0.34 13.02 10.20
N ALA A 79 0.15 12.39 9.05
CA ALA A 79 -0.03 13.07 7.77
C ALA A 79 -1.35 13.84 7.70
N CYS A 80 -2.42 13.36 8.34
CA CYS A 80 -3.68 14.09 8.51
C CYS A 80 -3.50 15.32 9.40
N LYS A 81 -2.91 15.15 10.60
CA LYS A 81 -2.66 16.26 11.55
C LYS A 81 -1.85 17.40 10.92
N LYS A 82 -0.83 17.08 10.12
CA LYS A 82 -0.02 18.09 9.42
C LYS A 82 -0.83 18.93 8.42
N ARG A 83 -1.99 18.43 7.98
CA ARG A 83 -2.87 19.08 6.99
C ARG A 83 -4.04 19.84 7.62
N GLY A 84 -4.12 19.91 8.94
CA GLY A 84 -5.12 20.72 9.65
C GLY A 84 -6.49 20.05 9.81
N ILE A 85 -6.54 18.72 9.83
CA ILE A 85 -7.69 17.92 10.26
C ILE A 85 -7.48 17.40 11.67
#